data_AF-A0A8S4QH47-F1
#
_entry.id   AF-A0A8S4QH47-F1
#
_cell.length_a   1.000
_cell.length_b   1.000
_cell.length_c   1.000
_cell.angle_alpha   90.00
_cell.angle_beta   90.00
_cell.angle_gamma   90.00
#
_symmetry.space_group_name_H-M   'P 1'
#
loop_
_entity.id
_entity.type
_entity.pdbx_description
1 polymer ?
#
loop_
_entity_poly.entity_id
_entity_poly.type
_entity_poly.pdbx_seq_one_letter_code
_entity_poly.pdbx_strand_id
1 'polypeptide(L)'
;TSYPAFGGLKDMVKELRKNRKINLVIVNHKLLEEQSLEQMPFTDLATNILDHGIWGGEYYLPLQESIAKGKEMALEMTRLGDLDSIQWIEVTGSSHPGIPVKVQYAGLNDAYIKKVLGVAAKEHKDNKKLVEYDFSGTTDREERVMGIVQEESINACVNAKPELLWPVPKHWTLEDAATVPLAYCLAFYCLVITV
;
A
#
# COMPACT_ATOMS: atom_id res chain seq x y z
N THR A 1 15.54 -19.12 33.30
CA THR A 1 14.58 -18.09 33.72
C THR A 1 13.21 -18.44 33.16
N SER A 2 12.11 -18.02 33.79
CA SER A 2 10.76 -18.24 33.26
C SER A 2 10.54 -17.42 31.99
N TYR A 3 9.78 -17.94 31.04
CA TYR A 3 9.42 -17.24 29.82
C TYR A 3 8.23 -16.28 30.06
N PRO A 4 8.18 -15.10 29.41
CA PRO A 4 9.23 -14.53 28.57
C PRO A 4 10.43 -14.04 29.39
N ALA A 5 11.63 -14.10 28.80
CA ALA A 5 12.83 -13.58 29.45
C ALA A 5 12.72 -12.06 29.67
N PHE A 6 13.30 -11.58 30.77
CA PHE A 6 13.44 -10.14 31.04
C PHE A 6 14.07 -9.42 29.84
N GLY A 7 13.51 -8.26 29.47
CA GLY A 7 14.02 -7.43 28.38
C GLY A 7 15.51 -7.09 28.58
N GLY A 8 16.31 -7.21 27.53
CA GLY A 8 17.76 -6.94 27.55
C GLY A 8 18.67 -8.11 27.92
N LEU A 9 18.15 -9.22 28.47
CA LEU A 9 18.96 -10.39 28.82
C LEU A 9 19.62 -11.03 27.58
N LYS A 10 18.90 -11.04 26.45
CA LYS A 10 19.39 -11.59 25.18
C LYS A 10 20.53 -10.75 24.59
N ASP A 11 20.40 -9.43 24.65
CA ASP A 11 21.45 -8.51 24.17
C ASP A 11 22.72 -8.63 25.01
N MET A 12 22.58 -8.78 26.32
CA MET A 12 23.70 -9.01 27.23
C MET A 12 24.43 -10.33 26.91
N VAL A 13 23.69 -11.41 26.65
CA VAL A 13 24.28 -12.71 26.28
C VAL A 13 24.99 -12.62 24.92
N LYS A 14 24.42 -11.89 23.97
CA LYS A 14 25.04 -11.62 22.66
C LYS A 14 26.37 -10.89 22.80
N GLU A 15 26.46 -9.89 23.67
CA GLU A 15 27.71 -9.18 23.96
C GLU A 15 28.74 -10.07 24.68
N LEU A 16 28.31 -10.81 25.69
CA LEU A 16 29.19 -11.70 26.46
C LEU A 16 29.76 -12.85 25.60
N ARG A 17 29.00 -13.32 24.60
CA ARG A 17 29.42 -14.40 23.71
C ARG A 17 30.54 -14.00 22.75
N LYS A 18 30.80 -12.71 22.54
CA LYS A 18 31.95 -12.24 21.75
C LYS A 18 33.29 -12.66 22.35
N ASN A 19 33.35 -12.75 23.69
CA ASN A 19 34.60 -13.00 24.43
C ASN A 19 34.60 -14.31 25.22
N ARG A 20 33.44 -14.97 25.38
CA ARG A 20 33.29 -16.18 26.20
C ARG A 20 32.29 -17.15 25.57
N LYS A 21 32.46 -18.46 25.78
CA LYS A 21 31.43 -19.45 25.42
C LYS A 21 30.36 -19.51 26.52
N ILE A 22 29.34 -18.66 26.40
CA ILE A 22 28.20 -18.61 27.31
C ILE A 22 26.94 -18.93 26.51
N ASN A 23 26.09 -19.78 27.09
CA ASN A 23 24.80 -20.17 26.53
C ASN A 23 23.69 -19.75 27.50
N LEU A 24 22.63 -19.15 26.96
CA LEU A 24 21.43 -18.81 27.73
C LEU A 24 20.43 -19.96 27.67
N VAL A 25 19.89 -20.35 28.83
CA VAL A 25 18.82 -21.34 28.93
C VAL A 25 17.56 -20.69 29.50
N ILE A 26 16.50 -20.70 28.69
CA ILE A 26 15.17 -20.20 29.06
C ILE A 26 14.26 -21.41 29.20
N VAL A 27 13.55 -21.51 30.31
CA VAL A 27 12.65 -22.64 30.60
C VAL A 27 11.24 -22.10 30.74
N ASN A 28 10.37 -22.47 29.81
CA ASN A 28 8.95 -22.14 29.84
C ASN A 28 8.16 -23.26 30.53
N HIS A 29 8.34 -23.40 31.84
CA HIS A 29 7.55 -24.33 32.64
C HIS A 29 7.32 -23.80 34.05
N LYS A 30 6.11 -24.03 34.60
CA LYS A 30 5.76 -23.69 36.00
C LYS A 30 6.24 -24.74 37.00
N LEU A 31 6.67 -25.92 36.54
CA LEU A 31 7.16 -27.03 37.37
C LEU A 31 8.56 -27.42 36.89
N LEU A 32 9.59 -27.05 37.63
CA LEU A 32 10.95 -27.52 37.34
C LEU A 32 11.03 -29.01 37.72
N GLU A 33 11.06 -29.91 36.75
CA GLU A 33 11.56 -31.26 36.98
C GLU A 33 13.07 -31.25 36.72
N GLU A 34 13.87 -31.43 37.78
CA GLU A 34 15.34 -31.41 37.76
C GLU A 34 15.95 -32.34 36.68
N GLN A 35 15.22 -33.40 36.32
CA GLN A 35 15.60 -34.37 35.28
C GLN A 35 15.70 -33.76 33.87
N SER A 36 15.07 -32.61 33.62
CA SER A 36 15.06 -31.97 32.28
C SER A 36 16.35 -31.22 31.95
N LEU A 37 17.14 -30.85 32.97
CA LEU A 37 18.41 -30.14 32.81
C LEU A 37 19.57 -31.09 32.49
N GLU A 38 19.50 -32.34 32.91
CA GLU A 38 20.53 -33.36 32.64
C GLU A 38 20.54 -33.80 31.17
N GLN A 39 19.41 -33.66 30.47
CA GLN A 39 19.28 -33.97 29.04
C GLN A 39 19.49 -32.76 28.14
N MET A 40 20.30 -31.79 28.56
CA MET A 40 20.57 -30.61 27.74
C MET A 40 21.30 -31.06 26.45
N PRO A 41 20.69 -30.85 25.27
CA PRO A 41 21.37 -31.16 24.02
C PRO A 41 22.61 -30.27 23.89
N PHE A 42 23.75 -30.86 23.52
CA PHE A 42 24.97 -30.11 23.19
C PHE A 42 24.77 -29.37 21.86
N THR A 43 24.00 -28.29 21.89
CA THR A 43 23.80 -27.37 20.77
C THR A 43 24.67 -26.15 21.00
N ASP A 44 25.48 -25.77 20.00
CA ASP A 44 26.27 -24.52 20.04
C ASP A 44 25.38 -23.27 19.82
N LEU A 45 24.13 -23.30 20.31
CA LEU A 45 23.17 -22.21 20.17
C LEU A 45 23.37 -21.19 21.29
N ALA A 46 23.31 -19.90 20.95
CA ALA A 46 23.43 -18.79 21.90
C ALA A 46 22.26 -18.73 22.88
N THR A 47 21.08 -19.18 22.46
CA THR A 47 19.87 -19.23 23.29
C THR A 47 19.18 -20.55 23.06
N ASN A 48 19.01 -21.31 24.12
CA ASN A 48 18.29 -22.57 24.15
C ASN A 48 17.01 -22.36 24.96
N ILE A 49 15.88 -22.70 24.35
CA ILE A 49 14.56 -22.55 24.94
C ILE A 49 13.99 -23.95 25.13
N LEU A 50 13.66 -24.29 26.37
CA LEU A 50 12.90 -25.49 26.69
C LEU A 50 11.43 -25.08 26.87
N ASP A 51 10.59 -25.46 25.92
CA ASP A 51 9.16 -25.13 25.91
C ASP A 51 8.34 -26.42 25.89
N HIS A 52 7.52 -26.66 26.92
CA HIS A 52 6.68 -27.86 27.06
C HIS A 52 7.42 -29.20 26.81
N GLY A 53 8.66 -29.31 27.30
CA GLY A 53 9.50 -30.51 27.14
C GLY A 53 10.23 -30.61 25.80
N ILE A 54 10.10 -29.63 24.91
CA ILE A 54 10.77 -29.59 23.60
C ILE A 54 11.91 -28.57 23.65
N TRP A 55 13.11 -29.01 23.30
CA TRP A 55 14.27 -28.12 23.12
C TRP A 55 14.22 -27.44 21.75
N GLY A 56 14.36 -26.12 21.74
CA GLY A 56 14.45 -25.31 20.54
C GLY A 56 15.37 -24.10 20.73
N GLY A 57 15.52 -23.34 19.65
CA GLY A 57 16.22 -22.06 19.65
C GLY A 57 15.38 -20.99 18.97
N GLU A 58 15.78 -19.74 19.11
CA GLU A 58 15.24 -18.66 18.30
C GLU A 58 16.06 -18.53 17.01
N TYR A 59 15.35 -18.49 15.89
CA TYR A 59 15.94 -18.28 14.57
C TYR A 59 15.18 -17.14 13.89
N TYR A 60 15.93 -16.24 13.27
CA TYR A 60 15.33 -15.22 12.41
C TYR A 60 15.02 -15.88 11.08
N LEU A 61 13.74 -16.00 10.77
CA LEU A 61 13.30 -16.38 9.44
C LEU A 61 13.24 -15.10 8.58
N PRO A 62 13.71 -15.14 7.32
CA PRO A 62 13.54 -14.04 6.41
C PRO A 62 12.04 -13.74 6.27
N LEU A 63 11.68 -12.46 6.36
CA LEU A 63 10.29 -12.05 6.21
C LEU A 63 9.86 -12.41 4.80
N GLN A 64 8.91 -13.35 4.68
CA GLN A 64 8.36 -13.68 3.39
C GLN A 64 7.35 -12.60 3.04
N GLU A 65 7.75 -11.68 2.17
CA GLU A 65 6.87 -10.64 1.65
C GLU A 65 5.69 -11.30 0.93
N SER A 66 4.56 -11.40 1.62
CA SER A 66 3.32 -11.78 0.96
C SER A 66 2.83 -10.56 0.18
N ILE A 67 2.91 -10.62 -1.14
CA ILE A 67 2.21 -9.67 -2.01
C ILE A 67 0.71 -9.85 -1.73
N ALA A 68 0.14 -8.95 -0.94
CA ALA A 68 -1.29 -8.94 -0.65
C ALA A 68 -2.03 -8.67 -1.97
N LYS A 69 -2.63 -9.71 -2.55
CA LYS A 69 -3.48 -9.58 -3.74
C LYS A 69 -4.88 -9.19 -3.28
N GLY A 70 -5.41 -8.09 -3.83
CA GLY A 70 -6.84 -7.78 -3.73
C GLY A 70 -7.23 -6.56 -2.89
N LYS A 71 -6.31 -5.63 -2.66
CA LYS A 71 -6.66 -4.35 -2.04
C LYS A 71 -6.62 -3.22 -3.05
N GLU A 72 -7.43 -2.19 -2.84
CA GLU A 72 -7.48 -1.02 -3.70
C GLU A 72 -6.11 -0.34 -3.74
N MET A 73 -5.63 -0.07 -4.95
CA MET A 73 -4.32 0.52 -5.18
C MET A 73 -4.48 1.89 -5.79
N ALA A 74 -3.61 2.81 -5.39
CA ALA A 74 -3.47 4.10 -6.03
C ALA A 74 -2.05 4.32 -6.49
N LEU A 75 -1.92 5.02 -7.59
CA LEU A 75 -0.67 5.56 -8.07
C LEU A 75 -0.43 6.90 -7.38
N GLU A 76 0.37 6.89 -6.30
CA GLU A 76 0.75 8.10 -5.59
C GLU A 76 2.22 8.45 -5.87
N MET A 77 2.48 9.75 -5.99
CA MET A 77 3.81 10.30 -6.04
C MET A 77 4.24 10.72 -4.63
N THR A 78 5.28 10.08 -4.10
CA THR A 78 5.73 10.34 -2.71
C THR A 78 6.47 11.67 -2.61
N ARG A 79 7.20 12.07 -3.66
CA ARG A 79 7.98 13.31 -3.71
C ARG A 79 7.61 14.11 -4.96
N LEU A 80 7.02 15.29 -4.79
CA LEU A 80 6.75 16.20 -5.90
C LEU A 80 8.05 16.52 -6.68
N GLY A 81 7.99 16.48 -8.01
CA GLY A 81 9.13 16.77 -8.89
C GLY A 81 10.04 15.58 -9.21
N ASP A 82 9.79 14.41 -8.63
CA ASP A 82 10.62 13.21 -8.79
C ASP A 82 9.81 12.02 -9.35
N LEU A 83 9.89 11.82 -10.68
CA LEU A 83 9.16 10.75 -11.38
C LEU A 83 9.55 9.34 -10.86
N ASP A 84 10.76 9.17 -10.34
CA ASP A 84 11.23 7.89 -9.80
C ASP A 84 10.59 7.57 -8.44
N SER A 85 9.88 8.54 -7.83
CA SER A 85 9.16 8.37 -6.57
C SER A 85 7.69 7.94 -6.72
N ILE A 86 7.26 7.68 -7.95
CA ILE A 86 5.91 7.19 -8.26
C ILE A 86 5.84 5.70 -7.92
N GLN A 87 4.93 5.35 -7.01
CA GLN A 87 4.74 3.97 -6.59
C GLN A 87 3.27 3.65 -6.39
N TRP A 88 2.93 2.36 -6.54
CA TRP A 88 1.63 1.85 -6.17
C TRP A 88 1.55 1.72 -4.65
N ILE A 89 0.61 2.43 -4.06
CA ILE A 89 0.31 2.35 -2.64
C ILE A 89 -1.05 1.71 -2.43
N GLU A 90 -1.18 0.99 -1.33
CA GLU A 90 -2.46 0.48 -0.86
C GLU A 90 -3.27 1.66 -0.29
N VAL A 91 -4.50 1.83 -0.76
CA VAL A 91 -5.39 2.89 -0.28
C VAL A 91 -6.64 2.25 0.34
N THR A 92 -7.05 2.78 1.48
CA THR A 92 -8.37 2.49 2.05
C THR A 92 -9.42 3.20 1.22
N GLY A 93 -10.33 2.46 0.61
CA GLY A 93 -11.25 2.98 -0.41
C GLY A 93 -11.95 4.28 -0.05
N SER A 94 -12.23 5.09 -1.08
CA SER A 94 -12.74 6.44 -0.89
C SER A 94 -14.15 6.41 -0.28
N SER A 95 -14.35 7.09 0.86
CA SER A 95 -15.61 7.08 1.60
C SER A 95 -16.68 8.04 1.04
N HIS A 96 -16.46 8.59 -0.16
CA HIS A 96 -17.35 9.59 -0.74
C HIS A 96 -18.52 8.92 -1.49
N PRO A 97 -19.74 9.50 -1.43
CA PRO A 97 -20.89 8.95 -2.14
C PRO A 97 -20.68 9.04 -3.66
N GLY A 98 -20.88 7.93 -4.36
CA GLY A 98 -20.73 7.84 -5.81
C GLY A 98 -21.01 6.45 -6.34
N ILE A 99 -20.87 6.28 -7.65
CA ILE A 99 -20.95 4.98 -8.33
C ILE A 99 -19.53 4.39 -8.32
N PRO A 100 -19.33 3.22 -7.71
CA PRO A 100 -18.02 2.56 -7.74
C PRO A 100 -17.70 2.12 -9.16
N VAL A 101 -16.51 2.53 -9.62
CA VAL A 101 -15.95 2.16 -10.92
C VAL A 101 -14.55 1.61 -10.73
N LYS A 102 -14.34 0.42 -11.26
CA LYS A 102 -12.99 -0.11 -11.45
C LYS A 102 -12.40 0.57 -12.68
N VAL A 103 -11.29 1.27 -12.50
CA VAL A 103 -10.59 2.01 -13.55
C VAL A 103 -9.65 1.06 -14.29
N GLN A 104 -9.73 1.03 -15.62
CA GLN A 104 -8.80 0.29 -16.48
C GLN A 104 -7.83 1.24 -17.19
N TYR A 105 -8.31 2.43 -17.57
CA TYR A 105 -7.49 3.45 -18.20
C TYR A 105 -7.73 4.79 -17.53
N ALA A 106 -6.64 5.52 -17.25
CA ALA A 106 -6.67 6.88 -16.74
C ALA A 106 -5.96 7.80 -17.74
N GLY A 107 -6.63 8.88 -18.15
CA GLY A 107 -6.07 9.90 -19.01
C GLY A 107 -5.26 10.91 -18.20
N LEU A 108 -3.99 11.08 -18.57
CA LEU A 108 -3.11 12.08 -17.94
C LEU A 108 -3.25 13.42 -18.66
N ASN A 109 -3.50 14.48 -17.90
CA ASN A 109 -3.59 15.84 -18.44
C ASN A 109 -2.34 16.68 -18.09
N ASP A 110 -2.24 17.84 -18.74
CA ASP A 110 -1.13 18.78 -18.53
C ASP A 110 -1.12 19.33 -17.09
N ALA A 111 -2.28 19.44 -16.45
CA ALA A 111 -2.39 19.81 -15.03
C ALA A 111 -1.71 18.78 -14.12
N TYR A 112 -1.90 17.48 -14.40
CA TYR A 112 -1.21 16.40 -13.70
C TYR A 112 0.30 16.45 -13.94
N ILE A 113 0.73 16.60 -15.20
CA ILE A 113 2.16 16.67 -15.53
C ILE A 113 2.83 17.88 -14.84
N LYS A 114 2.21 19.07 -14.89
CA LYS A 114 2.72 20.28 -14.23
C LYS A 114 2.79 20.13 -12.71
N LYS A 115 1.87 19.37 -12.12
CA LYS A 115 1.87 19.06 -10.70
C LYS A 115 2.97 18.06 -10.35
N VAL A 116 3.09 16.98 -11.12
CA VAL A 116 4.13 15.96 -10.97
C VAL A 116 5.52 16.57 -11.11
N LEU A 117 5.73 17.47 -12.07
CA LEU A 117 6.99 18.18 -12.27
C LEU A 117 7.23 19.32 -11.25
N GLY A 118 6.31 19.55 -10.30
CA GLY A 118 6.43 20.60 -9.29
C GLY A 118 6.36 22.03 -9.84
N VAL A 119 6.01 22.21 -11.10
CA VAL A 119 5.89 23.53 -11.76
C VAL A 119 4.68 24.28 -11.20
N ALA A 120 3.57 23.56 -10.93
CA ALA A 120 2.34 24.14 -10.39
C ALA A 120 2.38 24.43 -8.87
N ALA A 121 3.36 23.91 -8.13
CA ALA A 121 3.44 24.03 -6.66
C ALA A 121 3.72 25.45 -6.16
N LYS A 122 4.02 26.40 -7.06
CA LYS A 122 4.26 27.82 -6.72
C LYS A 122 3.00 28.70 -6.80
N GLU A 123 1.92 28.26 -7.45
CA GLU A 123 0.85 29.19 -7.83
C GLU A 123 -0.36 29.20 -6.89
N HIS A 124 -0.64 28.13 -6.14
CA HIS A 124 -1.82 28.11 -5.25
C HIS A 124 -1.53 27.40 -3.91
N LYS A 125 -1.41 28.19 -2.84
CA LYS A 125 -1.20 27.71 -1.46
C LYS A 125 -2.43 27.04 -0.82
N ASP A 126 -3.61 27.16 -1.43
CA ASP A 126 -4.90 26.73 -0.84
C ASP A 126 -5.62 25.62 -1.62
N ASN A 127 -5.19 25.32 -2.86
CA ASN A 127 -5.80 24.22 -3.61
C ASN A 127 -5.22 22.91 -3.11
N LYS A 128 -6.03 22.23 -2.29
CA LYS A 128 -5.88 20.84 -1.86
C LYS A 128 -5.22 19.99 -2.95
N LYS A 129 -4.48 18.98 -2.49
CA LYS A 129 -3.69 17.94 -3.19
C LYS A 129 -4.44 17.16 -4.29
N LEU A 130 -5.58 17.63 -4.79
CA LEU A 130 -6.42 16.99 -5.78
C LEU A 130 -5.82 17.10 -7.19
N VAL A 131 -6.06 16.07 -7.98
CA VAL A 131 -5.74 15.88 -9.40
C VAL A 131 -7.07 15.60 -10.08
N GLU A 132 -7.32 16.33 -11.15
CA GLU A 132 -8.42 16.03 -12.06
C GLU A 132 -7.88 15.17 -13.20
N TYR A 133 -8.56 14.06 -13.52
CA TYR A 133 -8.18 13.19 -14.62
C TYR A 133 -9.39 12.50 -15.24
N ASP A 134 -9.22 12.13 -16.51
CA ASP A 134 -10.17 11.28 -17.23
C ASP A 134 -9.98 9.82 -16.83
N PHE A 135 -11.05 9.05 -16.84
CA PHE A 135 -10.95 7.61 -16.70
C PHE A 135 -11.96 6.89 -17.59
N SER A 136 -11.66 5.62 -17.87
CA SER A 136 -12.63 4.68 -18.39
C SER A 136 -12.54 3.36 -17.62
N GLY A 137 -13.70 2.73 -17.49
CA GLY A 137 -13.75 1.43 -16.90
C GLY A 137 -15.11 0.77 -16.78
N THR A 138 -15.26 -0.01 -15.71
CA THR A 138 -16.45 -0.85 -15.50
C THR A 138 -17.04 -0.66 -14.10
N THR A 139 -18.35 -0.52 -14.03
CA THR A 139 -19.10 -0.51 -12.77
C THR A 139 -19.20 -1.93 -12.18
N ASP A 140 -19.68 -2.05 -10.94
CA ASP A 140 -20.01 -3.34 -10.31
C ASP A 140 -21.07 -4.15 -11.09
N ARG A 141 -21.83 -3.48 -11.97
CA ARG A 141 -22.82 -4.10 -12.86
C ARG A 141 -22.22 -4.49 -14.22
N GLU A 142 -20.90 -4.43 -14.36
CA GLU A 142 -20.16 -4.68 -15.59
C GLU A 142 -20.51 -3.71 -16.74
N GLU A 143 -21.07 -2.54 -16.42
CA GLU A 143 -21.37 -1.52 -17.41
C GLU A 143 -20.11 -0.75 -17.77
N ARG A 144 -19.86 -0.58 -19.06
CA ARG A 144 -18.71 0.19 -19.57
C ARG A 144 -19.00 1.69 -19.44
N VAL A 145 -18.18 2.39 -18.67
CA VAL A 145 -18.35 3.81 -18.37
C VAL A 145 -17.06 4.60 -18.58
N MET A 146 -17.19 5.89 -18.84
CA MET A 146 -16.11 6.86 -18.91
C MET A 146 -16.53 8.11 -18.13
N GLY A 147 -15.57 8.82 -17.55
CA GLY A 147 -15.90 9.97 -16.72
C GLY A 147 -14.71 10.82 -16.34
N ILE A 148 -15.00 11.86 -15.56
CA ILE A 148 -14.02 12.77 -14.98
C ILE A 148 -14.08 12.61 -13.47
N VAL A 149 -12.91 12.52 -12.83
CA VAL A 149 -12.81 12.45 -11.37
C VAL A 149 -11.78 13.44 -10.84
N GLN A 150 -11.99 13.88 -9.61
CA GLN A 150 -11.07 14.73 -8.88
C GLN A 150 -10.68 14.05 -7.56
N GLU A 151 -9.45 13.53 -7.49
CA GLU A 151 -8.94 12.73 -6.36
C GLU A 151 -7.52 13.16 -6.00
N GLU A 152 -7.00 12.78 -4.83
CA GLU A 152 -5.61 13.14 -4.46
C GLU A 152 -4.54 12.46 -5.33
N SER A 153 -4.89 11.31 -5.89
CA SER A 153 -4.03 10.44 -6.70
C SER A 153 -4.86 9.66 -7.73
N ILE A 154 -4.17 8.97 -8.65
CA ILE A 154 -4.84 8.14 -9.66
C ILE A 154 -5.14 6.78 -9.04
N ASN A 155 -6.42 6.46 -8.85
CA ASN A 155 -6.84 5.26 -8.14
C ASN A 155 -7.28 4.17 -9.12
N ALA A 156 -7.04 2.90 -8.77
CA ALA A 156 -7.55 1.75 -9.52
C ALA A 156 -9.08 1.56 -9.35
N CYS A 157 -9.64 2.15 -8.29
CA CYS A 157 -11.08 2.18 -8.00
C CYS A 157 -11.46 3.62 -7.62
N VAL A 158 -12.54 4.13 -8.20
CA VAL A 158 -13.05 5.48 -7.92
C VAL A 158 -14.54 5.45 -7.64
N ASN A 159 -15.00 6.35 -6.77
CA ASN A 159 -16.42 6.59 -6.57
C ASN A 159 -16.83 7.78 -7.44
N ALA A 160 -17.26 7.47 -8.66
CA ALA A 160 -17.56 8.45 -9.67
C ALA A 160 -18.90 9.17 -9.39
N LYS A 161 -18.92 10.48 -9.62
CA LYS A 161 -20.14 11.28 -9.55
C LYS A 161 -21.03 10.97 -10.76
N PRO A 162 -22.33 10.66 -10.58
CA PRO A 162 -23.22 10.36 -11.70
C PRO A 162 -23.30 11.48 -12.74
N GLU A 163 -23.11 12.74 -12.34
CA GLU A 163 -23.16 13.91 -13.24
C GLU A 163 -21.93 14.01 -14.17
N LEU A 164 -20.85 13.30 -13.83
CA LEU A 164 -19.58 13.28 -14.57
C LEU A 164 -19.26 11.88 -15.10
N LEU A 165 -20.30 11.05 -15.30
CA LEU A 165 -20.19 9.68 -15.76
C LEU A 165 -21.07 9.46 -16.99
N TRP A 166 -20.49 8.84 -18.02
CA TRP A 166 -21.17 8.56 -19.29
C TRP A 166 -20.96 7.10 -19.71
N PRO A 167 -21.94 6.47 -20.38
CA PRO A 167 -21.76 5.14 -20.94
C PRO A 167 -20.80 5.17 -22.13
N VAL A 168 -19.91 4.17 -22.22
CA VAL A 168 -19.00 4.04 -23.36
C VAL A 168 -19.75 3.45 -24.56
N PRO A 169 -19.70 4.09 -25.75
CA PRO A 169 -20.27 3.54 -26.97
C PRO A 169 -19.74 2.13 -27.28
N LYS A 170 -20.60 1.24 -27.78
CA LYS A 170 -20.24 -0.16 -28.06
C LYS A 170 -19.04 -0.32 -29.00
N HIS A 171 -18.87 0.62 -29.93
CA HIS A 171 -17.82 0.60 -30.95
C HIS A 171 -16.50 1.24 -30.49
N TRP A 172 -16.44 1.84 -29.30
CA TRP A 172 -15.19 2.36 -28.73
C TRP A 172 -14.51 1.31 -27.89
N THR A 173 -13.18 1.36 -27.82
CA THR A 173 -12.42 0.66 -26.78
C THR A 173 -12.49 1.44 -25.46
N LEU A 174 -12.10 0.82 -24.35
CA LEU A 174 -11.96 1.57 -23.09
C LEU A 174 -10.80 2.59 -23.18
N GLU A 175 -9.74 2.24 -23.90
CA GLU A 175 -8.61 3.14 -24.15
C GLU A 175 -9.06 4.42 -24.87
N ASP A 176 -9.81 4.29 -25.97
CA ASP A 176 -10.35 5.45 -26.70
C ASP A 176 -11.26 6.29 -25.80
N ALA A 177 -12.11 5.64 -25.02
CA ALA A 177 -13.07 6.30 -24.14
C ALA A 177 -12.41 7.14 -23.05
N ALA A 178 -11.20 6.79 -22.59
CA ALA A 178 -10.47 7.54 -21.57
C ALA A 178 -9.91 8.89 -22.10
N THR A 179 -9.98 9.16 -23.40
CA THR A 179 -9.44 10.39 -24.01
C THR A 179 -10.48 11.51 -24.21
N VAL A 180 -11.75 11.20 -23.93
CA VAL A 180 -12.89 12.02 -24.36
C VAL A 180 -13.41 12.97 -23.27
N PRO A 181 -13.67 12.54 -22.02
CA PRO A 181 -14.54 13.29 -21.11
C PRO A 181 -14.07 14.73 -20.84
N LEU A 182 -12.88 14.96 -20.30
CA LEU A 182 -12.38 16.27 -19.92
C LEU A 182 -12.14 17.17 -21.14
N ALA A 183 -11.56 16.62 -22.20
CA ALA A 183 -11.28 17.37 -23.43
C ALA A 183 -12.57 17.93 -24.05
N TYR A 184 -13.60 17.10 -24.17
CA TYR A 184 -14.89 17.53 -24.72
C TYR A 184 -15.68 18.40 -23.75
N CYS A 185 -15.68 18.10 -22.44
CA CYS A 185 -16.29 18.96 -21.44
C CYS A 185 -15.71 20.37 -21.49
N LEU A 186 -14.38 20.51 -21.58
CA LEU A 186 -13.72 21.81 -21.71
C LEU A 186 -14.08 22.51 -23.02
N ALA A 187 -14.08 21.79 -24.14
CA ALA A 187 -14.46 22.35 -25.44
C ALA A 187 -15.90 22.87 -25.45
N PHE A 188 -16.85 22.07 -24.96
CA PHE A 188 -18.26 22.48 -24.85
C PHE A 188 -18.44 23.66 -23.91
N TYR A 189 -17.75 23.65 -22.77
CA TYR A 189 -17.78 24.77 -21.83
C TYR A 189 -17.31 26.08 -22.49
N CYS A 190 -16.16 26.04 -23.18
CA CYS A 190 -15.57 27.22 -23.82
C CYS A 190 -16.30 27.69 -25.09
N LEU A 191 -17.01 26.80 -25.79
CA LEU A 191 -17.62 27.14 -27.08
C LEU A 191 -19.13 27.39 -27.01
N VAL A 192 -19.82 26.76 -26.07
CA VAL A 192 -21.30 26.77 -26.03
C VAL A 192 -21.83 27.54 -24.82
N ILE A 193 -21.18 27.44 -23.66
CA ILE A 193 -21.68 28.06 -22.42
C ILE A 193 -21.20 29.51 -22.29
N THR A 194 -20.03 29.84 -22.84
CA THR A 194 -19.45 31.20 -22.78
C THR A 194 -19.92 32.14 -23.91
N VAL A 195 -21.14 31.97 -24.42
CA VAL A 195 -21.79 32.91 -25.36
C VAL A 195 -23.00 33.58 -24.70
#